data_AF-A0A1Y3SB14-F1
#
_entry.id   AF-A0A1Y3SB14-F1
#
_cell.length_a   1.000
_cell.length_b   1.000
_cell.length_c   1.000
_cell.angle_alpha   90.00
_cell.angle_beta   90.00
_cell.angle_gamma   90.00
#
_symmetry.space_group_name_H-M   'P 1'
#
loop_
_entity.id
_entity.type
_entity.pdbx_description
1 polymer ?
#
loop_
_entity_poly.entity_id
_entity_poly.type
_entity_poly.pdbx_seq_one_letter_code
_entity_poly.pdbx_strand_id
1 'polypeptide(L)'
;MSGTAAELVCKTTVGGTWVVCPVCRRGKLLKLTEATRAQGLVLFCRCCKHETVVEIGPGGGGLPRVWEEAREESMHGSAARACC
;
A
#
# COMPACT_ATOMS: atom_id res chain seq x y z
N MET A 1 -9.90 19.43 -2.25
CA MET A 1 -9.69 18.93 -3.63
C MET A 1 -9.57 17.43 -3.52
N SER A 2 -10.50 16.69 -4.12
CA SER A 2 -10.63 15.24 -3.96
C SER A 2 -9.37 14.55 -4.48
N GLY A 3 -8.48 14.13 -3.59
CA GLY A 3 -7.37 13.27 -3.94
C GLY A 3 -7.95 11.94 -4.42
N THR A 4 -7.90 11.68 -5.72
CA THR A 4 -8.30 10.39 -6.26
C THR A 4 -7.30 9.35 -5.76
N ALA A 5 -7.73 8.45 -4.87
CA ALA A 5 -6.92 7.32 -4.44
C ALA A 5 -6.48 6.53 -5.67
N ALA A 6 -5.17 6.52 -5.96
CA ALA A 6 -4.63 5.86 -7.14
C ALA A 6 -4.53 4.35 -6.87
N GLU A 7 -5.12 3.53 -7.74
CA GLU A 7 -4.96 2.08 -7.66
C GLU A 7 -3.50 1.69 -7.99
N LEU A 8 -2.87 0.92 -7.11
CA LEU A 8 -1.48 0.51 -7.25
C LEU A 8 -1.34 -0.69 -8.18
N VAL A 9 -0.25 -0.71 -8.94
CA VAL A 9 0.06 -1.81 -9.86
C VAL A 9 0.56 -3.03 -9.09
N CYS A 10 -0.07 -4.17 -9.37
CA CYS A 10 0.35 -5.46 -8.89
C CYS A 10 1.07 -6.26 -9.99
N LYS A 11 2.06 -7.08 -9.61
CA LYS A 11 2.78 -7.99 -10.51
C LYS A 11 2.60 -9.44 -10.09
N THR A 12 2.02 -10.23 -10.97
CA THR A 12 1.89 -11.69 -10.81
C THR A 12 3.15 -12.39 -11.30
N THR A 13 3.59 -13.37 -10.53
CA THR A 13 4.73 -14.26 -10.83
C THR A 13 4.35 -15.69 -10.46
N VAL A 14 5.16 -16.69 -10.82
CA VAL A 14 4.96 -18.09 -10.37
C VAL A 14 4.83 -18.19 -8.83
N GLY A 15 5.51 -17.32 -8.09
CA GLY A 15 5.43 -17.26 -6.62
C GLY A 15 4.22 -16.50 -6.04
N GLY A 16 3.28 -16.04 -6.88
CA GLY A 16 2.09 -15.27 -6.50
C GLY A 16 2.13 -13.81 -6.95
N THR A 17 1.15 -13.04 -6.47
CA THR A 17 0.93 -11.64 -6.84
C THR A 17 1.48 -10.69 -5.79
N TRP A 18 2.16 -9.63 -6.23
CA TRP A 18 2.86 -8.70 -5.37
C TRP A 18 2.44 -7.26 -5.64
N VAL A 19 2.24 -6.49 -4.58
CA VAL A 19 2.20 -5.04 -4.66
C VAL A 19 3.60 -4.55 -5.05
N VAL A 20 3.68 -3.80 -6.15
CA VAL A 20 4.92 -3.21 -6.62
C VAL A 20 5.02 -1.79 -6.09
N CYS A 21 6.21 -1.39 -5.64
CA CYS A 21 6.47 -0.03 -5.20
C CYS A 21 6.08 0.99 -6.29
N PRO A 22 5.15 1.92 -6.02
CA PRO A 22 4.71 2.89 -7.03
C PRO A 22 5.84 3.84 -7.43
N VAL A 23 6.75 4.14 -6.51
CA VAL A 23 7.87 5.07 -6.72
C VAL A 23 8.95 4.47 -7.62
N CYS A 24 9.56 3.35 -7.22
CA CYS A 24 10.71 2.81 -7.94
C CYS A 24 10.41 1.66 -8.89
N ARG A 25 9.18 1.12 -8.86
CA ARG A 25 8.69 0.01 -9.71
C ARG A 25 9.49 -1.31 -9.65
N ARG A 26 10.51 -1.38 -8.78
CA ARG A 26 11.41 -2.53 -8.61
C ARG A 26 11.10 -3.35 -7.36
N GLY A 27 10.77 -2.67 -6.26
CA GLY A 27 10.51 -3.33 -4.97
C GLY A 27 9.18 -4.07 -4.98
N LYS A 28 9.21 -5.35 -4.58
CA LYS A 28 8.02 -6.11 -4.18
C LYS A 28 7.77 -5.84 -2.70
N LEU A 29 6.63 -5.26 -2.37
CA LEU A 29 6.34 -4.76 -1.02
C LEU A 29 5.59 -5.79 -0.18
N LEU A 30 4.50 -6.32 -0.73
CA LEU A 30 3.60 -7.25 -0.05
C LEU A 30 3.11 -8.30 -1.04
N LYS A 31 3.08 -9.57 -0.62
CA LYS A 31 2.41 -10.63 -1.38
C LYS A 31 0.92 -10.60 -1.06
N LEU A 32 0.08 -10.55 -2.09
CA LEU A 32 -1.37 -10.59 -1.94
C LEU A 32 -1.87 -12.03 -1.94
N THR A 33 -2.85 -12.28 -1.08
CA THR A 33 -3.70 -13.48 -1.07
C THR A 33 -5.16 -13.03 -1.13
N GLU A 34 -6.08 -13.94 -1.41
CA GLU A 34 -7.52 -13.64 -1.42
C GLU A 34 -8.03 -13.11 -0.07
N ALA A 35 -7.37 -13.47 1.03
CA ALA A 35 -7.69 -13.03 2.39
C ALA A 35 -7.06 -11.69 2.79
N THR A 36 -6.11 -11.16 2.01
CA THR A 36 -5.39 -9.93 2.41
C THR A 36 -6.33 -8.73 2.43
N ARG A 37 -6.54 -8.13 3.60
CA ARG A 37 -7.32 -6.92 3.82
C ARG A 37 -6.58 -6.02 4.80
N ALA A 38 -6.56 -4.71 4.55
CA ALA A 38 -5.91 -3.75 5.42
C ALA A 38 -6.43 -2.32 5.16
N GLN A 39 -6.34 -1.46 6.17
CA GLN A 39 -6.59 -0.03 6.08
C GLN A 39 -5.43 0.71 6.74
N GLY A 40 -5.01 1.84 6.19
CA GLY A 40 -3.88 2.63 6.69
C GLY A 40 -2.55 1.86 6.75
N LEU A 41 -2.37 0.85 5.89
CA LEU A 41 -1.17 0.00 5.97
C LEU A 41 0.04 0.71 5.36
N VAL A 42 1.06 0.97 6.19
CA VAL A 42 2.34 1.49 5.70
C VAL A 42 3.15 0.38 5.05
N LEU A 43 3.44 0.53 3.75
CA LEU A 43 4.36 -0.32 3.01
C LEU A 43 5.70 0.40 2.80
N PHE A 44 6.78 -0.23 3.28
CA PHE A 44 8.14 0.29 3.14
C PHE A 44 8.90 -0.38 2.00
N CYS A 45 9.42 0.41 1.05
CA CYS A 45 10.24 -0.11 -0.03
C CYS A 45 11.71 -0.23 0.36
N ARG A 46 12.21 -1.47 0.49
CA ARG A 46 13.63 -1.69 0.77
C ARG A 46 14.59 -1.20 -0.33
N CYS A 47 14.11 -1.05 -1.57
CA CYS A 47 14.92 -0.61 -2.72
C CYS A 47 15.12 0.91 -2.77
N CYS A 48 14.06 1.71 -2.58
CA CYS A 48 14.11 3.17 -2.71
C CYS A 48 13.80 3.93 -1.41
N LYS A 49 13.58 3.19 -0.32
CA LYS A 49 13.34 3.71 1.04
C LYS A 49 12.10 4.59 1.20
N HIS A 50 11.22 4.64 0.21
CA HIS A 50 9.94 5.34 0.32
C HIS A 50 8.90 4.49 1.03
N GLU A 51 8.06 5.19 1.79
CA GLU A 51 6.86 4.67 2.42
C GLU A 51 5.63 5.06 1.60
N THR A 52 4.65 4.17 1.56
CA THR A 52 3.35 4.39 0.92
C THR A 52 2.29 3.82 1.84
N VAL A 53 1.29 4.62 2.17
CA VAL A 53 0.13 4.14 2.95
C VAL A 53 -0.92 3.62 1.98
N VAL A 54 -1.43 2.42 2.23
CA VAL A 54 -2.36 1.74 1.32
C VAL A 54 -3.60 1.20 2.01
N GLU A 55 -4.69 1.22 1.24
CA GLU A 55 -5.93 0.52 1.49
C GLU A 55 -5.95 -0.78 0.68
N ILE A 56 -6.36 -1.89 1.29
CA ILE A 56 -6.45 -3.21 0.63
C ILE A 56 -7.83 -3.81 0.88
N GLY A 57 -8.60 -3.96 -0.19
CA GLY A 57 -10.00 -4.36 -0.14
C GLY A 57 -10.39 -5.35 -1.23
N PRO A 58 -11.61 -5.91 -1.18
CA PRO A 58 -12.04 -6.94 -2.11
C PRO A 58 -12.03 -6.44 -3.56
N GLY A 59 -11.42 -7.21 -4.46
CA GLY A 59 -11.66 -7.14 -5.90
C GLY A 59 -12.74 -8.15 -6.24
N GLY A 60 -13.81 -7.73 -6.93
CA GLY A 60 -15.07 -8.49 -7.12
C GLY A 60 -15.01 -9.83 -7.85
N GLY A 61 -14.15 -10.77 -7.41
CA GLY A 61 -13.99 -12.12 -7.96
C GLY A 61 -12.56 -12.67 -7.92
N GLY A 62 -11.66 -12.15 -7.09
CA GLY A 62 -10.28 -12.65 -7.02
C GLY A 62 -9.39 -11.93 -6.01
N LEU A 63 -8.13 -11.69 -6.38
CA LEU A 63 -7.18 -10.97 -5.54
C LEU A 63 -7.70 -9.57 -5.15
N PRO A 64 -7.38 -9.12 -3.93
CA PRO A 64 -7.78 -7.79 -3.48
C PRO A 64 -7.15 -6.71 -4.35
N ARG A 65 -7.84 -5.57 -4.42
CA ARG A 65 -7.34 -4.34 -5.01
C ARG A 65 -6.60 -3.53 -3.95
N VAL A 66 -5.67 -2.69 -4.41
CA VAL A 66 -4.78 -1.91 -3.55
C VAL A 66 -4.83 -0.46 -4.01
N TRP A 67 -5.10 0.45 -3.08
CA TRP A 67 -5.16 1.89 -3.36
C TRP A 67 -4.17 2.62 -2.48
N GLU A 68 -3.50 3.63 -3.02
CA GLU A 68 -2.75 4.58 -2.19
C GLU A 68 -3.74 5.47 -1.45
N GLU A 69 -3.56 5.60 -0.14
CA GLU A 69 -4.31 6.56 0.65
C GLU A 69 -4.00 7.97 0.13
N ALA A 70 -5.03 8.72 -0.26
CA ALA A 70 -4.86 10.08 -0.73
C ALA A 70 -4.24 10.89 0.41
N ARG A 71 -3.04 11.43 0.18
CA ARG A 71 -2.31 12.24 1.16
C ARG A 71 -3.15 13.47 1.52
N GLU A 72 -3.89 13.42 2.62
CA GLU A 72 -4.23 14.64 3.34
C GLU A 72 -2.95 15.08 4.08
N GLU A 73 -2.38 16.20 3.63
CA GLU A 73 -1.27 16.87 4.32
C GLU A 73 -1.68 17.20 5.75
N SER A 74 -1.43 16.24 6.64
CA SER A 74 -1.71 16.32 8.06
C SER A 74 -0.57 17.05 8.74
N MET A 75 -0.61 18.37 8.64
CA MET A 75 0.22 19.28 9.42
C MET A 75 -0.23 19.26 10.89
N HIS A 76 0.05 18.21 11.67
CA HIS A 76 -0.15 18.27 13.13
C HIS A 76 0.88 17.43 13.92
N GLY A 77 1.79 18.17 14.57
CA GLY A 77 2.35 17.93 15.90
C GLY A 77 2.69 16.50 16.31
N SER A 78 4.00 16.22 16.37
CA SER A 78 4.58 15.09 17.08
C SER A 78 4.10 15.05 18.55
N ALA A 79 3.21 14.11 18.85
CA ALA A 79 3.05 13.56 20.18
C ALA A 79 3.44 12.09 20.10
N ALA A 80 4.74 11.81 20.25
CA ALA A 80 5.24 10.45 20.40
C ALA A 80 4.60 9.82 21.64
N ARG A 81 3.57 9.00 21.45
CA ARG A 81 3.15 8.03 22.46
C ARG A 81 3.98 6.77 22.25
N ALA A 82 4.65 6.34 23.31
CA ALA A 82 5.33 5.06 23.33
C ALA A 82 4.30 3.95 23.00
N CYS A 83 4.66 3.05 22.09
CA CYS A 83 3.93 1.81 21.91
C CYS A 83 4.10 1.00 23.20
N CYS A 84 3.01 0.82 23.95
CA CYS A 84 2.96 -0.06 25.12
C CYS A 84 3.15 -1.52 24.73
#